data_AF-R1E8H8-F1
#
_entry.id   AF-R1E8H8-F1
#
_cell.length_a   1.000
_cell.length_b   1.000
_cell.length_c   1.000
_cell.angle_alpha   90.00
_cell.angle_beta   90.00
_cell.angle_gamma   90.00
#
_symmetry.space_group_name_H-M   'P 1'
#
loop_
_entity.id
_entity.type
_entity.pdbx_description
1 polymer ?
#
loop_
_entity_poly.entity_id
_entity_poly.type
_entity_poly.pdbx_seq_one_letter_code
_entity_poly.pdbx_strand_id
1 'polypeptide(L)'
;MSTSDASQICTAALNHTITPSAAATSLTAPAASVLADPQAVEDALWEIWNALLASATRTAPDQQGPLVDLLDAVKQLRGASGEAVEFEFWGAKTTWKELPSLGMVFREQI
;
A
#
# COMPACT_ATOMS: atom_id res chain seq x y z
N MET A 1 3.50 -5.17 -11.48
CA MET A 1 2.37 -4.21 -11.58
C MET A 1 2.95 -2.92 -12.10
N SER A 2 2.31 -2.29 -13.08
CA SER A 2 2.81 -1.02 -13.61
C SER A 2 2.40 0.10 -12.67
N THR A 3 3.19 1.18 -12.54
CA THR A 3 2.83 2.38 -11.76
C THR A 3 1.43 2.93 -12.15
N SER A 4 0.99 2.70 -13.39
CA SER A 4 -0.35 3.00 -13.88
C SER A 4 -1.47 2.26 -13.14
N ASP A 5 -1.27 0.99 -12.74
CA ASP A 5 -2.31 0.17 -12.10
C ASP A 5 -2.53 0.63 -10.65
N ALA A 6 -1.45 0.94 -9.92
CA ALA A 6 -1.52 1.47 -8.55
C ALA A 6 -2.22 2.84 -8.50
N SER A 7 -1.91 3.72 -9.47
CA SER A 7 -2.55 5.03 -9.63
C SER A 7 -4.06 4.91 -9.92
N GLN A 8 -4.46 3.95 -10.76
CA GLN A 8 -5.87 3.67 -11.04
C GLN A 8 -6.61 3.20 -9.79
N ILE A 9 -6.00 2.33 -8.98
CA ILE A 9 -6.58 1.87 -7.72
C ILE A 9 -6.76 3.02 -6.73
N CYS A 10 -5.75 3.90 -6.58
CA CYS A 10 -5.85 5.08 -5.73
C CYS A 10 -6.94 6.04 -6.20
N THR A 11 -7.07 6.23 -7.53
CA THR A 11 -8.13 7.05 -8.13
C THR A 11 -9.52 6.46 -7.89
N ALA A 12 -9.66 5.14 -7.99
CA ALA A 12 -10.92 4.46 -7.71
C ALA A 12 -11.30 4.59 -6.22
N ALA A 13 -10.33 4.49 -5.30
CA ALA A 13 -10.55 4.69 -3.87
C ALA A 13 -11.01 6.13 -3.57
N LEU A 14 -10.32 7.14 -4.14
CA LEU A 14 -10.70 8.55 -4.03
C LEU A 14 -12.12 8.85 -4.51
N ASN A 15 -12.55 8.19 -5.59
CA ASN A 15 -13.89 8.36 -6.16
C ASN A 15 -14.95 7.44 -5.52
N HIS A 16 -14.59 6.66 -4.50
CA HIS A 16 -15.46 5.68 -3.85
C HIS A 16 -16.07 4.64 -4.81
N THR A 17 -15.41 4.35 -5.93
CA THR A 17 -15.88 3.34 -6.89
C THR A 17 -15.44 1.93 -6.53
N ILE A 18 -14.56 1.80 -5.53
CA ILE A 18 -14.13 0.56 -4.91
C ILE A 18 -14.09 0.74 -3.39
N THR A 19 -14.34 -0.32 -2.62
CA THR A 19 -14.24 -0.25 -1.16
C THR A 19 -12.77 -0.17 -0.72
N PRO A 20 -12.46 0.44 0.44
CA PRO A 20 -11.08 0.51 0.93
C PRO A 20 -10.41 -0.88 1.06
N SER A 21 -11.16 -1.89 1.53
CA SER A 21 -10.66 -3.25 1.65
C SER A 21 -10.34 -3.89 0.30
N ALA A 22 -11.19 -3.73 -0.70
CA ALA A 22 -10.93 -4.27 -2.04
C ALA A 22 -9.77 -3.54 -2.71
N ALA A 23 -9.70 -2.21 -2.57
CA ALA A 23 -8.58 -1.42 -3.04
C ALA A 23 -7.26 -1.83 -2.37
N ALA A 24 -7.26 -2.06 -1.06
CA ALA A 24 -6.08 -2.52 -0.33
C ALA A 24 -5.57 -3.86 -0.87
N THR A 25 -6.47 -4.84 -1.03
CA THR A 25 -6.11 -6.15 -1.59
C THR A 25 -5.53 -6.04 -3.00
N SER A 26 -6.16 -5.25 -3.88
CA SER A 26 -5.67 -5.03 -5.24
C SER A 26 -4.34 -4.29 -5.26
N LEU A 27 -4.19 -3.26 -4.42
CA LEU A 27 -2.99 -2.42 -4.37
C LEU A 27 -1.78 -3.23 -3.89
N THR A 28 -1.93 -4.08 -2.88
CA THR A 28 -0.83 -4.87 -2.33
C THR A 28 -0.62 -6.21 -3.02
N ALA A 29 -1.47 -6.61 -3.96
CA ALA A 29 -1.39 -7.91 -4.64
C ALA A 29 0.02 -8.23 -5.20
N PRO A 30 0.76 -7.27 -5.81
CA PRO A 30 2.09 -7.56 -6.32
C PRO A 30 3.08 -7.88 -5.21
N ALA A 31 3.10 -7.08 -4.14
CA ALA A 31 3.95 -7.34 -2.98
C ALA A 31 3.58 -8.66 -2.30
N ALA A 32 2.28 -8.96 -2.18
CA ALA A 32 1.77 -10.22 -1.65
C ALA A 32 2.21 -11.45 -2.49
N SER A 33 2.43 -11.28 -3.79
CA SER A 33 2.88 -12.37 -4.68
C SER A 33 4.37 -12.72 -4.56
N VAL A 34 5.16 -11.85 -3.92
CA VAL A 34 6.62 -12.00 -3.81
C VAL A 34 7.14 -12.03 -2.37
N LEU A 35 6.28 -12.27 -1.37
CA LEU A 35 6.63 -12.20 0.07
C LEU A 35 7.82 -13.08 0.52
N ALA A 36 8.22 -14.07 -0.29
CA ALA A 36 9.37 -14.92 -0.04
C ALA A 36 10.72 -14.30 -0.47
N ASP A 37 10.70 -13.20 -1.23
CA ASP A 37 11.87 -12.47 -1.70
C ASP A 37 11.87 -11.06 -1.11
N PRO A 38 12.69 -10.79 -0.07
CA PRO A 38 12.70 -9.51 0.63
C PRO A 38 12.95 -8.32 -0.30
N GLN A 39 13.88 -8.46 -1.25
CA GLN A 39 14.20 -7.38 -2.18
C GLN A 39 13.02 -7.10 -3.12
N ALA A 40 12.40 -8.15 -3.67
CA ALA A 40 11.25 -7.98 -4.55
C ALA A 40 10.03 -7.39 -3.82
N VAL A 41 9.83 -7.72 -2.53
CA VAL A 41 8.81 -7.10 -1.68
C VAL A 41 9.08 -5.61 -1.51
N GLU A 42 10.32 -5.25 -1.18
CA GLU A 42 10.72 -3.86 -0.99
C GLU A 42 10.50 -3.03 -2.25
N ASP A 43 10.92 -3.55 -3.42
CA ASP A 43 10.71 -2.90 -4.72
C ASP A 43 9.22 -2.72 -5.03
N ALA A 44 8.40 -3.75 -4.77
CA ALA A 44 6.96 -3.68 -4.99
C ALA A 44 6.26 -2.68 -4.06
N LEU A 45 6.62 -2.68 -2.77
CA LEU A 45 6.11 -1.73 -1.79
C LEU A 45 6.55 -0.29 -2.11
N TRP A 46 7.78 -0.11 -2.59
CA TRP A 46 8.29 1.18 -3.04
C TRP A 46 7.40 1.80 -4.12
N GLU A 47 7.08 1.04 -5.17
CA GLU A 47 6.18 1.50 -6.24
C GLU A 47 4.78 1.84 -5.72
N ILE A 48 4.22 1.00 -4.84
CA ILE A 48 2.91 1.21 -4.22
C ILE A 48 2.87 2.53 -3.44
N TRP A 49 3.88 2.77 -2.59
CA TRP A 49 3.96 3.97 -1.76
C TRP A 49 4.20 5.23 -2.59
N ASN A 50 5.01 5.16 -3.65
CA ASN A 50 5.19 6.28 -4.57
C ASN A 50 3.88 6.64 -5.29
N ALA A 51 3.11 5.65 -5.74
CA ALA A 51 1.83 5.89 -6.38
C ALA A 51 0.83 6.55 -5.41
N LEU A 52 0.75 6.04 -4.18
CA LEU A 52 -0.15 6.59 -3.16
C LEU A 52 0.24 8.02 -2.77
N LEU A 53 1.55 8.30 -2.62
CA LEU A 53 2.06 9.64 -2.37
C LEU A 53 1.78 10.59 -3.55
N ALA A 54 1.98 10.14 -4.79
CA ALA A 54 1.64 10.92 -5.98
C ALA A 54 0.15 11.24 -6.06
N SER A 55 -0.73 10.31 -5.68
CA SER A 55 -2.17 10.57 -5.56
C SER A 55 -2.49 11.56 -4.44
N ALA A 56 -1.87 11.42 -3.27
CA ALA A 56 -2.08 12.33 -2.14
C ALA A 56 -1.64 13.76 -2.47
N THR A 57 -0.46 13.95 -3.07
CA THR A 57 0.05 15.28 -3.46
C THR A 57 -0.81 16.01 -4.50
N ARG A 58 -1.56 15.26 -5.32
CA ARG A 58 -2.51 15.84 -6.30
C ARG A 58 -3.93 16.02 -5.75
N THR A 59 -4.19 15.59 -4.52
CA THR A 59 -5.51 15.64 -3.88
C THR A 59 -5.51 16.72 -2.81
N ALA A 60 -6.54 17.57 -2.79
CA ALA A 60 -6.69 18.59 -1.76
C ALA A 60 -6.73 17.94 -0.34
N PRO A 61 -6.11 18.52 0.69
CA PRO A 61 -5.98 17.87 2.00
C PRO A 61 -7.31 17.41 2.63
N ASP A 62 -8.38 18.18 2.46
CA ASP A 62 -9.74 17.87 2.91
C ASP A 62 -10.41 16.72 2.16
N GLN A 63 -9.85 16.33 1.01
CA GLN A 63 -10.31 15.23 0.15
C GLN A 63 -9.45 13.98 0.25
N GLN A 64 -8.38 13.97 1.06
CA GLN A 64 -7.47 12.83 1.18
C GLN A 64 -7.99 11.69 2.07
N GLY A 65 -9.14 11.87 2.75
CA GLY A 65 -9.75 10.86 3.63
C GLY A 65 -9.79 9.44 3.06
N PRO A 66 -10.24 9.23 1.80
CA PRO A 66 -10.30 7.89 1.21
C PRO A 66 -8.93 7.21 1.04
N LEU A 67 -7.84 7.98 0.87
CA LEU A 67 -6.48 7.44 0.81
C LEU A 67 -5.99 7.00 2.20
N VAL A 68 -6.44 7.70 3.26
CA VAL A 68 -6.20 7.28 4.64
C VAL A 68 -6.93 5.98 4.94
N ASP A 69 -8.21 5.88 4.56
CA ASP A 69 -9.00 4.65 4.72
C ASP A 69 -8.37 3.46 3.98
N LEU A 70 -7.81 3.71 2.80
CA LEU A 70 -7.06 2.72 2.02
C LEU A 70 -5.81 2.23 2.77
N LEU A 71 -5.01 3.13 3.35
CA LEU A 71 -3.83 2.74 4.15
C LEU A 71 -4.23 1.94 5.38
N ASP A 72 -5.30 2.35 6.07
CA ASP A 72 -5.81 1.62 7.22
C ASP A 72 -6.31 0.23 6.83
N ALA A 73 -6.96 0.10 5.66
CA ALA A 73 -7.36 -1.19 5.11
C ALA A 73 -6.16 -2.08 4.76
N VAL A 74 -5.05 -1.53 4.25
CA VAL A 74 -3.81 -2.28 4.04
C VAL A 74 -3.29 -2.87 5.35
N LYS A 75 -3.29 -2.10 6.45
CA LYS A 75 -2.85 -2.57 7.77
C LYS A 75 -3.74 -3.68 8.35
N GLN A 76 -4.97 -3.80 7.86
CA GLN A 76 -5.94 -4.81 8.25
C GLN A 76 -5.82 -6.11 7.44
N LEU A 77 -4.97 -6.17 6.40
CA LEU A 77 -4.81 -7.38 5.58
C LEU A 77 -4.33 -8.57 6.42
N ARG A 78 -4.90 -9.75 6.11
CA ARG A 78 -4.66 -11.03 6.76
C ARG A 78 -4.57 -12.14 5.72
N GLY A 79 -4.01 -13.28 6.11
CA GLY A 79 -3.94 -14.48 5.28
C GLY A 79 -5.31 -15.13 5.11
N ALA A 80 -5.37 -16.17 4.29
CA ALA A 80 -6.63 -16.84 3.95
C ALA A 80 -7.34 -17.46 5.16
N SER A 81 -6.59 -17.86 6.20
CA SER A 81 -7.13 -18.35 7.48
C SER A 81 -7.28 -17.27 8.56
N GLY A 82 -7.11 -15.99 8.20
CA GLY A 82 -7.26 -14.84 9.11
C GLY A 82 -6.03 -14.52 9.96
N GLU A 83 -4.93 -15.24 9.77
CA GLU A 83 -3.64 -15.01 10.43
C GLU A 83 -2.94 -13.74 9.93
N ALA A 84 -2.01 -13.23 10.74
CA ALA A 84 -1.12 -12.19 10.27
C ALA A 84 -0.19 -12.75 9.18
N VAL A 85 -0.10 -12.05 8.05
CA VAL A 85 0.86 -12.39 7.00
C VAL A 85 2.21 -11.81 7.40
N GLU A 86 3.18 -12.70 7.63
CA GLU A 86 4.54 -12.33 8.01
C GLU A 86 5.45 -12.34 6.77
N PHE A 87 6.33 -11.36 6.68
CA PHE A 87 7.36 -11.25 5.64
C PHE A 87 8.54 -10.43 6.15
N GLU A 88 9.65 -10.48 5.42
CA GLU A 88 10.83 -9.67 5.74
C GLU A 88 10.75 -8.33 5.02
N PHE A 89 11.09 -7.26 5.74
CA PHE A 89 11.21 -5.91 5.20
C PHE A 89 12.41 -5.24 5.89
N TRP A 90 13.42 -4.83 5.12
CA TRP A 90 14.68 -4.25 5.61
C TRP A 90 15.39 -5.11 6.65
N GLY A 91 15.50 -6.41 6.40
CA GLY A 91 16.21 -7.35 7.28
C GLY A 91 15.47 -7.68 8.58
N ALA A 92 14.22 -7.23 8.74
CA ALA A 92 13.40 -7.51 9.91
C ALA A 92 12.08 -8.18 9.52
N LYS A 93 11.66 -9.15 10.33
CA LYS A 93 10.33 -9.76 10.21
C LYS A 93 9.25 -8.75 10.58
N THR A 94 8.24 -8.62 9.74
CA THR A 94 7.12 -7.69 9.91
C THR A 94 5.79 -8.29 9.44
N THR A 95 4.71 -7.53 9.58
CA THR A 95 3.37 -7.84 9.05
C THR A 95 2.77 -6.61 8.40
N TRP A 96 1.68 -6.76 7.63
CA TRP A 96 0.95 -5.61 7.07
C TRP A 96 0.56 -4.56 8.13
N LYS A 97 0.22 -5.01 9.35
CA LYS A 97 -0.15 -4.14 10.48
C LYS A 97 1.02 -3.32 11.00
N GLU A 98 2.20 -3.93 11.04
CA GLU A 98 3.44 -3.37 11.61
C GLU A 98 4.31 -2.67 10.56
N LEU A 99 3.93 -2.76 9.29
CA LEU A 99 4.66 -2.15 8.20
C LEU A 99 4.81 -0.64 8.46
N PRO A 100 6.04 -0.09 8.49
CA PRO A 100 6.24 1.33 8.65
C PRO A 100 5.50 2.09 7.54
N SER A 101 4.50 2.86 7.94
CA SER A 101 3.73 3.72 7.03
C SER A 101 4.62 4.79 6.38
N LEU A 102 4.32 5.13 5.11
CA LEU A 102 4.80 6.16 4.15
C LEU A 102 5.97 7.13 4.47
N GLY A 103 6.34 7.36 5.73
CA GLY A 103 7.40 8.26 6.18
C GLY A 103 8.80 7.95 5.65
N MET A 104 8.98 6.82 4.96
CA MET A 104 10.21 6.44 4.26
C MET A 104 10.26 7.12 2.89
N VAL A 105 9.19 6.99 2.09
CA VAL A 105 9.07 7.64 0.77
C VAL A 105 8.95 9.17 0.92
N PHE A 106 8.28 9.65 1.98
CA PHE A 106 8.19 11.08 2.25
C PHE A 106 9.56 11.74 2.50
N ARG A 107 10.56 11.02 3.04
CA ARG A 107 11.89 11.58 3.33
C ARG A 107 12.74 11.82 2.09
N GLU A 108 12.48 11.12 0.99
CA GLU A 108 13.23 11.30 -0.26
C GLU A 108 12.66 12.43 -1.13
N GLN A 109 11.50 12.99 -0.76
CA GLN A 109 10.86 14.09 -1.48
C GLN A 109 11.10 15.47 -0.83
N ILE A 110 11.93 15.55 0.23
CA ILE A 110 12.25 16.79 0.97
C ILE A 110 13.65 17.31 0.63
#